data_AF-A0A412WJ30-F1
#
_entry.id   AF-A0A412WJ30-F1
#
_cell.length_a   1.000
_cell.length_b   1.000
_cell.length_c   1.000
_cell.angle_alpha   90.00
_cell.angle_beta   90.00
_cell.angle_gamma   90.00
#
_symmetry.space_group_name_H-M   'P 1'
#
loop_
_entity.id
_entity.type
_entity.pdbx_description
1 polymer ?
#
loop_
_entity_poly.entity_id
_entity_poly.type
_entity_poly.pdbx_seq_one_letter_code
_entity_poly.pdbx_strand_id
1 'polypeptide(L)'
;LITLCSWAVVKDFDLPMVLVGLLGLYLLICSYAAIGIFMSSLTSYQIVAAIGTFAVLMVLSMIGGWWQDYDFIRDVTYWLSMPGRSGKFIAGLICSEDVLYFVIVVCLFLALTIIRLNSVRQKIRFVITLGRNIGVIFLACFLGYVSALPTMKVYHDATATKSNTLTPNSQDIVAKLDGGITITTYINALDPGASWYAAPHFLKPDMARFEKYLRFKPDMKLKYVYYYDTTSNPMLDRRFPNATLREKMVEVCKIYGLDSNKFMGPEEIRKIIDLSGENNTFVRQIVRDNGEKAWLRIYNDMQRFPSEKEISAAFKRMVMDLPKVGFVEGHGERSYSGGKDRDYSAFANDKGFRYALENQG
;
A
#
# COMPACT_ATOMS: atom_id res chain seq x y z
N LEU A 1 4.38 29.41 -14.27
CA LEU A 1 4.05 30.21 -15.47
C LEU A 1 3.14 29.41 -16.40
N ILE A 2 3.58 28.25 -16.92
CA ILE A 2 2.78 27.39 -17.82
C ILE A 2 1.41 27.04 -17.23
N THR A 3 1.34 26.60 -15.97
CA THR A 3 0.08 26.28 -15.27
C THR A 3 -0.90 27.45 -15.17
N LEU A 4 -0.41 28.67 -14.94
CA LEU A 4 -1.23 29.88 -14.85
C LEU A 4 -1.71 30.32 -16.24
N CYS A 5 -0.89 30.15 -17.28
CA CYS A 5 -1.29 30.43 -18.66
C CYS A 5 -2.34 29.41 -19.16
N SER A 6 -2.21 28.13 -18.77
CA SER A 6 -3.19 27.09 -19.12
C SER A 6 -4.57 27.33 -18.51
N TRP A 7 -4.64 27.90 -17.30
CA TRP A 7 -5.92 28.26 -16.67
C TRP A 7 -6.75 29.24 -17.50
N ALA A 8 -6.11 30.22 -18.14
CA ALA A 8 -6.81 31.23 -18.93
C ALA A 8 -7.28 30.71 -20.32
N VAL A 9 -6.75 29.57 -20.78
CA VAL A 9 -6.95 29.06 -22.15
C VAL A 9 -7.81 27.79 -22.16
N VAL A 10 -7.74 26.96 -21.11
CA VAL A 10 -8.45 25.68 -21.03
C VAL A 10 -9.80 25.87 -20.33
N LYS A 11 -10.89 25.56 -21.05
CA LYS A 11 -12.28 25.75 -20.57
C LYS A 11 -12.60 25.01 -19.27
N ASP A 12 -12.14 23.76 -19.15
CA ASP A 12 -12.37 22.90 -17.99
C ASP A 12 -11.05 22.61 -17.26
N PHE A 13 -10.31 23.67 -16.91
CA PHE A 13 -9.06 23.54 -16.17
C PHE A 13 -9.32 23.17 -14.70
N ASP A 14 -8.79 22.03 -14.24
CA ASP A 14 -8.87 21.59 -12.84
C ASP A 14 -7.93 22.42 -11.95
N LEU A 15 -8.28 23.69 -11.76
CA LEU A 15 -7.53 24.65 -10.95
C LEU A 15 -7.33 24.17 -9.51
N PRO A 16 -8.34 23.60 -8.81
CA PRO A 16 -8.16 23.09 -7.46
C PRO A 16 -7.07 22.01 -7.40
N MET A 17 -7.09 21.01 -8.29
CA MET A 17 -6.04 19.98 -8.36
C MET A 17 -4.65 20.59 -8.55
N VAL A 18 -4.52 21.59 -9.43
CA VAL A 18 -3.25 22.26 -9.70
C VAL A 18 -2.74 23.04 -8.49
N LEU A 19 -3.63 23.74 -7.77
CA LEU A 19 -3.27 24.45 -6.54
C LEU A 19 -2.81 23.49 -5.44
N VAL A 20 -3.45 22.32 -5.31
CA VAL A 20 -3.01 21.27 -4.39
C VAL A 20 -1.63 20.73 -4.75
N GLY A 21 -1.38 20.48 -6.05
CA GLY A 21 -0.06 20.08 -6.53
C GLY A 21 1.01 21.15 -6.25
N LEU A 22 0.69 22.43 -6.46
CA LEU A 22 1.58 23.56 -6.16
C LEU A 22 1.86 23.69 -4.66
N LEU A 23 0.86 23.47 -3.80
CA LEU A 23 1.03 23.44 -2.35
C LEU A 23 1.99 22.32 -1.93
N GLY A 24 1.84 21.12 -2.50
CA GLY A 24 2.75 20.00 -2.25
C GLY A 24 4.19 20.30 -2.66
N LEU A 25 4.39 20.93 -3.83
CA LEU A 25 5.70 21.38 -4.29
C LEU A 25 6.30 22.47 -3.40
N TYR A 26 5.49 23.44 -2.96
CA TYR A 26 5.91 24.49 -2.04
C TYR A 26 6.41 23.90 -0.72
N LEU A 27 5.64 23.01 -0.09
CA LEU A 27 6.01 22.34 1.15
C LEU A 27 7.30 21.50 0.99
N LEU A 28 7.44 20.81 -0.14
CA LEU A 28 8.64 20.04 -0.46
C LEU A 28 9.89 20.94 -0.55
N ILE A 29 9.79 22.08 -1.24
CA ILE A 29 10.89 23.05 -1.35
C ILE A 29 11.24 23.60 0.04
N CYS A 30 10.25 23.91 0.88
CA CYS A 30 10.48 24.35 2.26
C CYS A 30 11.25 23.30 3.08
N SER A 31 10.90 22.02 2.96
CA SER A 31 11.63 20.94 3.64
C SER A 31 13.07 20.82 3.15
N TYR A 32 13.30 20.87 1.83
CA TYR A 32 14.66 20.84 1.27
C TYR A 32 15.49 22.06 1.72
N ALA A 33 14.89 23.25 1.74
CA ALA A 33 15.53 24.46 2.23
C ALA A 33 15.89 24.36 3.72
N ALA A 34 14.99 23.84 4.56
CA ALA A 34 15.26 23.66 5.99
C ALA A 34 16.41 22.67 6.25
N ILE A 35 16.47 21.56 5.50
CA ILE A 35 17.58 20.60 5.55
C ILE A 35 18.89 21.26 5.12
N GLY A 36 18.89 22.00 4.00
CA GLY A 36 20.07 22.71 3.50
C GLY A 36 20.60 23.76 4.48
N ILE A 37 19.70 24.52 5.11
CA ILE A 37 20.04 25.50 6.16
C ILE A 37 20.71 24.78 7.35
N PHE A 38 20.16 23.65 7.78
CA PHE A 38 20.75 22.85 8.86
C PHE A 38 22.17 22.38 8.49
N MET A 39 22.35 21.79 7.31
CA MET A 39 23.66 21.32 6.85
C MET A 39 24.68 22.46 6.71
N SER A 40 24.25 23.63 6.24
CA SER A 40 25.09 24.83 6.18
C SER A 40 25.48 25.36 7.57
N SER A 41 24.69 25.08 8.62
CA SER A 41 25.03 25.46 10.00
C SER A 41 26.08 24.54 10.64
N LEU A 42 26.31 23.36 10.07
CA LEU A 42 27.28 22.38 10.57
C LEU A 42 28.70 22.67 10.09
N THR A 43 28.87 23.28 8.91
CA THR A 43 30.17 23.50 8.27
C THR A 43 30.26 24.87 7.61
N SER A 44 31.43 25.51 7.70
CA SER A 44 31.74 26.75 6.99
C SER A 44 32.10 26.50 5.51
N TYR A 45 32.38 25.26 5.13
CA TYR A 45 32.76 24.90 3.76
C TYR A 45 31.51 24.61 2.91
N GLN A 46 31.22 25.50 1.95
CA GLN A 46 30.02 25.43 1.09
C GLN A 46 29.88 24.10 0.34
N ILE A 47 30.98 23.57 -0.21
CA ILE A 47 30.97 22.29 -0.94
C ILE A 47 30.59 21.13 0.00
N VAL A 48 31.13 21.11 1.22
CA VAL A 48 30.82 20.08 2.22
C VAL A 48 29.36 20.18 2.65
N ALA A 49 28.83 21.39 2.82
CA ALA A 49 27.41 21.61 3.14
C ALA A 49 26.49 21.06 2.03
N ALA A 50 26.84 21.32 0.75
CA ALA A 50 26.08 20.85 -0.39
C ALA A 50 26.08 19.31 -0.47
N ILE A 51 27.27 18.67 -0.42
CA ILE A 51 27.40 17.21 -0.43
C ILE A 51 26.65 16.58 0.75
N GLY A 52 26.75 17.18 1.95
CA GLY A 52 26.03 16.73 3.12
C GLY A 52 24.51 16.82 2.97
N THR A 53 24.00 17.89 2.35
CA THR A 53 22.57 18.05 2.06
C THR A 53 22.09 16.95 1.10
N PHE A 54 22.83 16.71 0.01
CA PHE A 54 22.52 15.61 -0.92
C PHE A 54 22.53 14.24 -0.22
N ALA A 55 23.50 13.98 0.64
CA ALA A 55 23.57 12.73 1.39
C ALA A 55 22.36 12.53 2.31
N VAL A 56 21.95 13.56 3.05
CA VAL A 56 20.75 13.49 3.92
C VAL A 56 19.49 13.26 3.10
N LEU A 57 19.32 13.98 1.98
CA LEU A 57 18.18 13.80 1.09
C LEU A 57 18.15 12.39 0.48
N MET A 58 19.31 11.84 0.09
CA MET A 58 19.42 10.47 -0.40
C MET A 58 18.99 9.46 0.67
N VAL A 59 19.46 9.63 1.92
CA VAL A 59 19.05 8.76 3.04
C VAL A 59 17.55 8.85 3.27
N LEU A 60 16.96 10.05 3.34
CA LEU A 60 15.51 10.23 3.50
C LEU A 60 14.69 9.67 2.33
N SER A 61 15.29 9.55 1.14
CA SER A 61 14.67 8.93 -0.03
C SER A 61 14.72 7.39 0.05
N MET A 62 15.78 6.81 0.59
CA MET A 62 15.99 5.37 0.63
C MET A 62 15.46 4.69 1.90
N ILE A 63 15.33 5.44 3.00
CA ILE A 63 15.01 4.89 4.32
C ILE A 63 13.69 4.13 4.34
N GLY A 64 12.70 4.55 3.52
CA GLY A 64 11.40 3.90 3.43
C GLY A 64 11.42 2.42 3.06
N GLY A 65 12.52 1.93 2.46
CA GLY A 65 12.72 0.51 2.13
C GLY A 65 13.58 -0.27 3.12
N TRP A 66 14.08 0.35 4.19
CA TRP A 66 14.96 -0.33 5.13
C TRP A 66 14.18 -1.16 6.15
N TRP A 67 14.73 -2.32 6.52
CA TRP A 67 14.24 -3.18 7.60
C TRP A 67 12.73 -3.50 7.54
N GLN A 68 12.21 -3.74 6.33
CA GLN A 68 10.78 -3.99 6.07
C GLN A 68 10.23 -5.25 6.77
N ASP A 69 11.11 -6.13 7.24
CA ASP A 69 10.78 -7.35 7.97
C ASP A 69 10.24 -7.11 9.37
N TYR A 70 10.55 -5.96 9.99
CA TYR A 70 10.14 -5.62 11.34
C TYR A 70 9.05 -4.55 11.30
N ASP A 71 7.84 -4.89 11.73
CA ASP A 71 6.66 -4.02 11.60
C ASP A 71 6.88 -2.61 12.19
N PHE A 72 7.42 -2.53 13.41
CA PHE A 72 7.68 -1.24 14.07
C PHE A 72 8.72 -0.39 13.32
N ILE A 73 9.85 -1.00 12.93
CA ILE A 73 10.92 -0.28 12.22
C ILE A 73 10.41 0.16 10.85
N ARG A 74 9.71 -0.72 10.12
CA ARG A 74 9.08 -0.43 8.84
C ARG A 74 8.13 0.77 8.91
N ASP A 75 7.31 0.85 9.94
CA ASP A 75 6.34 1.94 10.07
C ASP A 75 7.05 3.28 10.34
N VAL A 76 8.09 3.28 11.17
CA VAL A 76 8.92 4.48 11.42
C VAL A 76 9.70 4.89 10.17
N THR A 77 10.33 3.94 9.47
CA THR A 77 11.12 4.24 8.28
C THR A 77 10.26 4.68 7.11
N TYR A 78 9.08 4.08 6.94
CA TYR A 78 8.08 4.51 5.97
C TYR A 78 7.54 5.90 6.29
N TRP A 79 7.28 6.20 7.57
CA TRP A 79 6.88 7.55 7.96
C TRP A 79 7.98 8.57 7.68
N LEU A 80 9.24 8.25 7.97
CA LEU A 80 10.36 9.18 7.73
C LEU A 80 10.65 9.39 6.24
N SER A 81 10.27 8.44 5.38
CA SER A 81 10.42 8.50 3.93
C SER A 81 9.68 9.69 3.32
N MET A 82 10.41 10.53 2.58
CA MET A 82 9.84 11.63 1.80
C MET A 82 9.12 11.18 0.51
N PRO A 83 9.64 10.20 -0.26
CA PRO A 83 8.99 9.74 -1.48
C PRO A 83 7.57 9.23 -1.26
N GLY A 84 6.66 9.60 -2.17
CA GLY A 84 5.24 9.19 -2.16
C GLY A 84 4.30 10.21 -1.53
N ARG A 85 4.75 10.99 -0.55
CA ARG A 85 3.91 12.03 0.12
C ARG A 85 3.59 13.20 -0.81
N SER A 86 4.59 13.73 -1.51
CA SER A 86 4.39 14.77 -2.54
C SER A 86 3.57 14.26 -3.72
N GLY A 87 3.64 12.95 -4.03
CA GLY A 87 2.86 12.31 -5.08
C GLY A 87 1.35 12.41 -4.85
N LYS A 88 0.90 12.31 -3.59
CA LYS A 88 -0.53 12.47 -3.24
C LYS A 88 -1.03 13.88 -3.54
N PHE A 89 -0.25 14.91 -3.23
CA PHE A 89 -0.59 16.30 -3.60
C PHE A 89 -0.62 16.51 -5.11
N ILE A 90 0.35 15.95 -5.85
CA ILE A 90 0.37 16.02 -7.32
C ILE A 90 -0.86 15.31 -7.92
N ALA A 91 -1.33 14.24 -7.29
CA ALA A 91 -2.56 13.55 -7.66
C ALA A 91 -3.83 14.32 -7.28
N GLY A 92 -3.74 15.49 -6.63
CA GLY A 92 -4.89 16.30 -6.21
C GLY A 92 -5.51 15.90 -4.87
N LEU A 93 -4.80 15.12 -4.05
CA LEU A 93 -5.27 14.66 -2.75
C LEU A 93 -4.48 15.35 -1.63
N ILE A 94 -5.17 16.10 -0.76
CA ILE A 94 -4.61 16.60 0.49
C ILE A 94 -4.94 15.59 1.59
N CYS A 95 -3.90 15.08 2.25
CA CYS A 95 -4.05 14.31 3.49
C CYS A 95 -3.45 15.11 4.65
N SER A 96 -4.14 15.16 5.80
CA SER A 96 -3.62 15.81 7.01
C SER A 96 -2.26 15.26 7.43
N GLU A 97 -2.06 13.94 7.31
CA GLU A 97 -0.79 13.26 7.59
C GLU A 97 0.37 13.82 6.76
N ASP A 98 0.16 14.06 5.47
CA ASP A 98 1.23 14.51 4.57
C ASP A 98 1.55 16.00 4.80
N VAL A 99 0.53 16.84 5.04
CA VAL A 99 0.73 18.24 5.42
C VAL A 99 1.50 18.34 6.74
N LEU A 100 1.06 17.60 7.77
CA LEU A 100 1.71 17.58 9.07
C LEU A 100 3.13 17.07 8.99
N TYR A 101 3.41 16.05 8.17
CA TYR A 101 4.77 15.58 7.95
C TYR A 101 5.69 16.68 7.44
N PHE A 102 5.31 17.41 6.38
CA PHE A 102 6.14 18.48 5.84
C PHE A 102 6.40 19.58 6.88
N VAL A 103 5.38 19.96 7.65
CA VAL A 103 5.50 20.95 8.73
C VAL A 103 6.43 20.44 9.83
N ILE A 104 6.26 19.20 10.31
CA ILE A 104 7.09 18.59 11.35
C ILE A 104 8.56 18.52 10.89
N VAL A 105 8.82 18.11 9.65
CA VAL A 105 10.18 18.03 9.10
C VAL A 105 10.81 19.42 9.00
N VAL A 106 10.09 20.43 8.51
CA VAL A 106 10.60 21.82 8.47
C VAL A 106 10.94 22.30 9.87
N CYS A 107 10.02 22.15 10.83
CA CYS A 107 10.23 22.55 12.22
C CYS A 107 11.40 21.80 12.87
N LEU A 108 11.56 20.50 12.61
CA LEU A 108 12.65 19.68 13.11
C LEU A 108 14.01 20.24 12.67
N PHE A 109 14.22 20.43 11.36
CA PHE A 109 15.51 20.90 10.85
C PHE A 109 15.79 22.36 11.23
N LEU A 110 14.77 23.23 11.30
CA LEU A 110 14.94 24.59 11.80
C LEU A 110 15.29 24.61 13.30
N ALA A 111 14.64 23.79 14.12
CA ALA A 111 14.96 23.68 15.55
C ALA A 111 16.39 23.16 15.77
N LEU A 112 16.81 22.14 15.01
CA LEU A 112 18.19 21.64 15.04
C LEU A 112 19.20 22.72 14.63
N THR A 113 18.87 23.54 13.62
CA THR A 113 19.68 24.69 13.20
C THR A 113 19.82 25.71 14.34
N ILE A 114 18.71 26.08 15.00
CA ILE A 114 18.71 27.03 16.11
C ILE A 114 19.54 26.49 17.28
N ILE A 115 19.38 25.22 17.63
CA ILE A 115 20.17 24.58 18.70
C ILE A 115 21.67 24.61 18.35
N ARG A 116 22.02 24.31 17.09
CA ARG A 116 23.40 24.35 16.61
C ARG A 116 23.99 25.76 16.72
N LEU A 117 23.30 26.78 16.21
CA LEU A 117 23.76 28.17 16.26
C LEU A 117 23.93 28.66 17.71
N ASN A 118 22.99 28.33 18.60
CA ASN A 118 23.07 28.67 20.01
C ASN A 118 24.23 27.97 20.71
N SER A 119 24.50 26.69 20.39
CA SER A 119 25.62 25.94 20.96
C SER A 119 27.00 26.45 20.50
N VAL A 120 27.08 27.07 19.33
CA VAL A 120 28.32 27.70 18.84
C VAL A 120 28.52 29.07 19.49
N ARG A 121 27.44 29.84 19.68
CA ARG A 121 27.50 31.20 20.25
C ARG A 121 27.65 31.21 21.76
N GLN A 122 26.90 30.37 22.46
CA GLN A 122 26.95 30.22 23.92
C GLN A 122 27.76 28.95 24.18
N LYS A 123 28.83 29.01 25.00
CA LYS A 123 29.67 27.85 25.38
C LYS A 123 28.89 26.85 26.25
N ILE A 124 27.85 26.25 25.69
CA ILE A 124 26.96 25.29 26.34
C ILE A 124 27.66 23.93 26.36
N ARG A 125 27.52 23.19 27.46
CA ARG A 125 28.06 21.83 27.57
C ARG A 125 27.47 20.94 26.48
N PHE A 126 28.34 20.18 25.80
CA PHE A 126 27.96 19.26 24.72
C PHE A 126 26.80 18.33 25.09
N VAL A 127 26.77 17.82 26.33
CA VAL A 127 25.69 16.94 26.82
C VAL A 127 24.32 17.62 26.78
N ILE A 128 24.25 18.92 27.10
CA ILE A 128 22.99 19.69 27.06
C ILE A 128 22.55 19.89 25.60
N THR A 129 23.48 20.19 24.70
CA THR A 129 23.19 20.31 23.26
C THR A 129 22.71 18.97 22.68
N LEU A 130 23.37 17.86 23.05
CA LEU A 130 22.99 16.52 22.64
C LEU A 130 21.60 16.15 23.15
N GLY A 131 21.31 16.41 24.43
CA GLY A 131 19.99 16.18 25.03
C GLY A 131 18.89 17.00 24.35
N ARG A 132 19.15 18.27 24.00
CA ARG A 132 18.21 19.11 23.24
C ARG A 132 17.95 18.54 21.84
N ASN A 133 18.99 18.11 21.13
CA ASN A 133 18.83 17.50 19.80
C ASN A 133 18.00 16.22 19.88
N ILE A 134 18.31 15.32 20.82
CA ILE A 134 17.56 14.07 21.03
C ILE A 134 16.11 14.38 21.40
N GLY A 135 15.85 15.35 22.28
CA GLY A 135 14.50 15.74 22.67
C GLY A 135 13.66 16.24 21.50
N VAL A 136 14.23 17.08 20.63
CA VAL A 136 13.53 17.57 19.43
C VAL A 136 13.27 16.44 18.42
N ILE A 137 14.26 15.56 18.20
CA ILE A 137 14.08 14.39 17.32
C ILE A 137 12.99 13.47 17.86
N PHE A 138 13.01 13.17 19.16
CA PHE A 138 12.01 12.32 19.79
C PHE A 138 10.60 12.93 19.68
N LEU A 139 10.46 14.23 19.94
CA LEU A 139 9.19 14.94 19.81
C LEU A 139 8.68 14.91 18.36
N ALA A 140 9.55 15.11 17.37
CA ALA A 140 9.18 15.03 15.96
C ALA A 140 8.71 13.62 15.57
N CYS A 141 9.42 12.58 16.02
CA CYS A 141 9.01 11.18 15.80
C CYS A 141 7.67 10.86 16.49
N PHE A 142 7.46 11.35 17.72
CA PHE A 142 6.22 11.14 18.46
C PHE A 142 5.02 11.81 17.78
N LEU A 143 5.15 13.09 17.41
CA LEU A 143 4.13 13.81 16.65
C LEU A 143 3.85 13.15 15.30
N GLY A 144 4.92 12.64 14.66
CA GLY A 144 4.83 11.85 13.45
C GLY A 144 3.98 10.61 13.59
N TYR A 145 4.27 9.78 14.59
CA TYR A 145 3.50 8.59 14.90
C TYR A 145 2.02 8.89 15.18
N VAL A 146 1.74 9.91 16.01
CA VAL A 146 0.36 10.32 16.33
C VAL A 146 -0.37 10.81 15.07
N SER A 147 0.31 11.55 14.19
CA SER A 147 -0.28 12.02 12.92
C SER A 147 -0.59 10.89 11.93
N ALA A 148 0.10 9.75 12.06
CA ALA A 148 -0.08 8.58 11.19
C ALA A 148 -1.25 7.69 11.62
N LEU A 149 -1.84 7.93 12.80
CA LEU A 149 -2.98 7.15 13.30
C LEU A 149 -4.21 7.36 12.40
N PRO A 150 -4.91 6.28 11.97
CA PRO A 150 -6.06 6.38 11.08
C PRO A 150 -7.16 7.35 11.56
N THR A 151 -7.38 7.44 12.87
CA THR A 151 -8.39 8.32 13.49
C THR A 151 -8.09 9.81 13.35
N MET A 152 -6.83 10.19 13.09
CA MET A 152 -6.38 11.58 12.93
C MET A 152 -6.31 11.99 11.45
N LYS A 153 -6.58 11.07 10.53
CA LYS A 153 -6.45 11.32 9.09
C LYS A 153 -7.71 11.99 8.54
N VAL A 154 -7.52 13.18 8.00
CA VAL A 154 -8.52 13.93 7.26
C VAL A 154 -8.05 14.04 5.82
N TYR A 155 -8.96 13.85 4.88
CA TYR A 155 -8.68 13.82 3.45
C TYR A 155 -9.54 14.83 2.70
N HIS A 156 -8.94 15.49 1.73
CA HIS A 156 -9.64 16.34 0.79
C HIS A 156 -9.18 16.04 -0.64
N ASP A 157 -10.08 15.51 -1.45
CA ASP A 157 -9.86 15.26 -2.88
C ASP A 157 -10.29 16.49 -3.68
N ALA A 158 -9.31 17.20 -4.22
CA ALA A 158 -9.51 18.42 -4.99
C ALA A 158 -9.75 18.15 -6.48
N THR A 159 -9.68 16.90 -6.93
CA THR A 159 -9.93 16.56 -8.35
C THR A 159 -11.41 16.82 -8.70
N ALA A 160 -11.64 17.29 -9.93
CA ALA A 160 -12.98 17.59 -10.43
C ALA A 160 -13.89 16.36 -10.45
N THR A 161 -13.34 15.20 -10.82
CA THR A 161 -14.08 13.92 -10.93
C THR A 161 -13.99 13.05 -9.68
N LYS A 162 -13.38 13.54 -8.58
CA LYS A 162 -13.16 12.78 -7.34
C LYS A 162 -12.43 11.45 -7.56
N SER A 163 -11.43 11.45 -8.44
CA SER A 163 -10.69 10.26 -8.86
C SER A 163 -9.88 9.61 -7.72
N ASN A 164 -9.60 10.34 -6.63
CA ASN A 164 -8.93 9.80 -5.43
C ASN A 164 -9.90 9.33 -4.35
N THR A 165 -11.21 9.48 -4.58
CA THR A 165 -12.28 9.07 -3.68
C THR A 165 -12.99 7.85 -4.28
N LEU A 166 -13.70 7.07 -3.46
CA LEU A 166 -14.58 6.02 -3.97
C LEU A 166 -15.78 6.67 -4.68
N THR A 167 -16.31 6.00 -5.71
CA THR A 167 -17.55 6.44 -6.35
C THR A 167 -18.71 6.42 -5.35
N PRO A 168 -19.76 7.26 -5.51
CA PRO A 168 -20.90 7.29 -4.61
C PRO A 168 -21.53 5.91 -4.38
N ASN A 169 -21.67 5.12 -5.44
CA ASN A 169 -22.18 3.74 -5.35
C ASN A 169 -21.33 2.85 -4.46
N SER A 170 -19.99 2.96 -4.55
CA SER A 170 -19.07 2.22 -3.70
C SER A 170 -19.12 2.69 -2.25
N GLN A 171 -19.31 3.99 -2.01
CA GLN A 171 -19.53 4.53 -0.67
C GLN A 171 -20.81 3.97 -0.05
N ASP A 172 -21.91 3.90 -0.80
CA ASP A 172 -23.19 3.34 -0.32
C ASP A 172 -23.06 1.86 0.03
N ILE A 173 -22.29 1.09 -0.75
CA ILE A 173 -22.02 -0.33 -0.46
C ILE A 173 -21.22 -0.47 0.83
N VAL A 174 -20.17 0.34 0.99
CA VAL A 174 -19.33 0.31 2.19
C VAL A 174 -20.10 0.76 3.43
N ALA A 175 -20.99 1.75 3.30
CA ALA A 175 -21.84 2.24 4.38
C ALA A 175 -22.82 1.17 4.89
N LYS A 176 -23.25 0.23 4.04
CA LYS A 176 -24.11 -0.91 4.41
C LYS A 176 -23.35 -2.06 5.07
N LEU A 177 -22.02 -2.03 5.09
CA LEU A 177 -21.21 -3.05 5.77
C LEU A 177 -21.21 -2.78 7.28
N ASP A 178 -22.25 -3.27 7.97
CA ASP A 178 -22.32 -3.23 9.42
C ASP A 178 -21.29 -4.17 10.07
N GLY A 179 -20.73 -3.75 11.21
CA GLY A 179 -19.72 -4.50 11.96
C GLY A 179 -18.31 -4.40 11.39
N GLY A 180 -17.34 -5.00 12.09
CA GLY A 180 -15.96 -5.08 11.66
C GLY A 180 -15.77 -5.95 10.42
N ILE A 181 -14.75 -5.60 9.62
CA ILE A 181 -14.36 -6.36 8.43
C ILE A 181 -12.89 -6.69 8.55
N THR A 182 -12.53 -7.95 8.27
CA THR A 182 -11.14 -8.38 8.14
C THR A 182 -10.91 -8.92 6.74
N ILE A 183 -9.94 -8.33 6.03
CA ILE A 183 -9.44 -8.87 4.76
C ILE A 183 -8.15 -9.62 5.06
N THR A 184 -8.19 -10.95 4.95
CA THR A 184 -7.01 -11.80 5.10
C THR A 184 -6.46 -12.16 3.72
N THR A 185 -5.25 -11.71 3.42
CA THR A 185 -4.51 -12.04 2.20
C THR A 185 -3.65 -13.27 2.45
N TYR A 186 -3.93 -14.35 1.74
CA TYR A 186 -3.17 -15.59 1.78
C TYR A 186 -2.17 -15.60 0.63
N ILE A 187 -0.89 -15.73 0.97
CA ILE A 187 0.22 -15.66 0.03
C ILE A 187 0.95 -17.00 0.00
N ASN A 188 0.81 -17.74 -1.10
CA ASN A 188 1.58 -18.95 -1.33
C ASN A 188 2.94 -18.60 -1.95
N ALA A 189 4.04 -18.98 -1.30
CA ALA A 189 5.40 -18.82 -1.84
C ALA A 189 5.62 -19.50 -3.19
N LEU A 190 4.87 -20.55 -3.51
CA LEU A 190 5.06 -21.37 -4.70
C LEU A 190 4.19 -20.96 -5.89
N ASP A 191 3.30 -19.97 -5.71
CA ASP A 191 2.40 -19.47 -6.75
C ASP A 191 3.19 -18.76 -7.88
N PRO A 192 2.81 -18.89 -9.16
CA PRO A 192 3.44 -18.12 -10.22
C PRO A 192 3.36 -16.60 -9.97
N GLY A 193 4.54 -15.98 -9.81
CA GLY A 193 4.68 -14.57 -9.47
C GLY A 193 4.71 -14.28 -7.96
N ALA A 194 4.69 -15.30 -7.11
CA ALA A 194 4.79 -15.18 -5.65
C ALA A 194 5.97 -14.36 -5.18
N SER A 195 7.09 -14.44 -5.91
CA SER A 195 8.25 -13.61 -5.68
C SER A 195 7.97 -12.12 -5.58
N TRP A 196 6.98 -11.62 -6.32
CA TRP A 196 6.72 -10.18 -6.38
C TRP A 196 5.80 -9.70 -5.25
N TYR A 197 4.83 -10.52 -4.84
CA TYR A 197 3.87 -10.14 -3.79
C TYR A 197 4.11 -10.80 -2.42
N ALA A 198 4.99 -11.81 -2.32
CA ALA A 198 5.44 -12.37 -1.05
C ALA A 198 6.58 -11.57 -0.41
N ALA A 199 7.23 -10.67 -1.16
CA ALA A 199 8.32 -9.86 -0.65
C ALA A 199 7.82 -8.81 0.37
N PRO A 200 8.58 -8.51 1.45
CA PRO A 200 8.20 -7.51 2.45
C PRO A 200 7.90 -6.13 1.86
N HIS A 201 8.62 -5.74 0.79
CA HIS A 201 8.39 -4.45 0.10
C HIS A 201 7.01 -4.34 -0.56
N PHE A 202 6.30 -5.46 -0.76
CA PHE A 202 4.97 -5.46 -1.38
C PHE A 202 3.87 -5.03 -0.41
N LEU A 203 4.06 -5.24 0.89
CA LEU A 203 3.04 -5.05 1.92
C LEU A 203 2.47 -3.62 1.93
N LYS A 204 3.33 -2.59 1.97
CA LYS A 204 2.89 -1.20 2.06
C LYS A 204 2.17 -0.71 0.78
N PRO A 205 2.70 -0.92 -0.43
CA PRO A 205 1.97 -0.64 -1.67
C PRO A 205 0.62 -1.36 -1.74
N ASP A 206 0.54 -2.57 -1.20
CA ASP A 206 -0.70 -3.34 -1.19
C ASP A 206 -1.74 -2.81 -0.21
N MET A 207 -1.33 -2.50 1.01
CA MET A 207 -2.19 -1.83 1.99
C MET A 207 -2.72 -0.49 1.45
N ALA A 208 -1.88 0.26 0.72
CA ALA A 208 -2.26 1.53 0.12
C ALA A 208 -3.41 1.40 -0.91
N ARG A 209 -3.58 0.23 -1.56
CA ARG A 209 -4.72 -0.02 -2.47
C ARG A 209 -6.05 0.02 -1.75
N PHE A 210 -6.07 -0.34 -0.46
CA PHE A 210 -7.25 -0.30 0.39
C PHE A 210 -7.40 1.03 1.15
N GLU A 211 -6.47 1.98 1.00
CA GLU A 211 -6.52 3.27 1.70
C GLU A 211 -7.83 4.02 1.41
N LYS A 212 -8.33 3.97 0.17
CA LYS A 212 -9.63 4.58 -0.19
C LYS A 212 -10.79 4.01 0.63
N TYR A 213 -10.79 2.70 0.89
CA TYR A 213 -11.84 2.02 1.66
C TYR A 213 -11.69 2.25 3.16
N LEU A 214 -10.46 2.26 3.67
CA LEU A 214 -10.17 2.56 5.07
C LEU A 214 -10.67 3.95 5.50
N ARG A 215 -10.80 4.90 4.56
CA ARG A 215 -11.39 6.23 4.82
C ARG A 215 -12.87 6.18 5.18
N PHE A 216 -13.62 5.28 4.54
CA PHE A 216 -15.06 5.11 4.77
C PHE A 216 -15.36 4.01 5.80
N LYS A 217 -14.38 3.12 6.05
CA LYS A 217 -14.48 2.01 7.00
C LYS A 217 -13.18 1.88 7.83
N PRO A 218 -12.93 2.79 8.80
CA PRO A 218 -11.67 2.83 9.54
C PRO A 218 -11.39 1.60 10.41
N ASP A 219 -12.43 0.83 10.74
CA ASP A 219 -12.37 -0.40 11.52
C ASP A 219 -11.99 -1.64 10.69
N MET A 220 -11.84 -1.50 9.37
CA MET A 220 -11.39 -2.58 8.50
C MET A 220 -9.94 -2.98 8.80
N LYS A 221 -9.71 -4.28 9.01
CA LYS A 221 -8.40 -4.85 9.33
C LYS A 221 -7.82 -5.59 8.14
N LEU A 222 -6.56 -5.33 7.81
CA LEU A 222 -5.83 -6.06 6.78
C LEU A 222 -4.88 -7.05 7.46
N LYS A 223 -5.00 -8.33 7.14
CA LYS A 223 -4.12 -9.41 7.63
C LYS A 223 -3.40 -10.06 6.45
N TYR A 224 -2.18 -10.50 6.69
CA TYR A 224 -1.34 -11.17 5.70
C TYR A 224 -0.86 -12.49 6.30
N VAL A 225 -1.12 -13.59 5.60
CA VAL A 225 -0.75 -14.95 6.02
C VAL A 225 0.12 -15.56 4.93
N TYR A 226 1.35 -15.90 5.31
CA TYR A 226 2.34 -16.50 4.41
C TYR A 226 2.34 -18.01 4.61
N TYR A 227 2.21 -18.75 3.52
CA TYR A 227 2.20 -20.21 3.54
C TYR A 227 2.85 -20.78 2.29
N TYR A 228 3.04 -22.10 2.26
CA TYR A 228 3.36 -22.82 1.05
C TYR A 228 2.49 -24.08 0.95
N ASP A 229 1.85 -24.27 -0.21
CA ASP A 229 1.14 -25.52 -0.55
C ASP A 229 1.27 -25.80 -2.05
N THR A 230 0.89 -27.00 -2.49
CA THR A 230 0.90 -27.39 -3.89
C THR A 230 -0.01 -26.50 -4.72
N THR A 231 0.55 -25.91 -5.78
CA THR A 231 -0.15 -25.07 -6.77
C THR A 231 0.42 -25.34 -8.16
N SER A 232 -0.30 -24.98 -9.22
CA SER A 232 0.14 -25.18 -10.59
C SER A 232 1.26 -24.20 -10.96
N ASN A 233 2.51 -24.66 -10.91
CA ASN A 233 3.67 -23.86 -11.31
C ASN A 233 4.65 -24.66 -12.18
N PRO A 234 4.35 -24.83 -13.49
CA PRO A 234 5.17 -25.62 -14.40
C PRO A 234 6.62 -25.14 -14.51
N MET A 235 6.87 -23.84 -14.33
CA MET A 235 8.21 -23.27 -14.39
C MET A 235 9.05 -23.72 -13.18
N LEU A 236 8.45 -23.69 -12.00
CA LEU A 236 9.12 -24.12 -10.77
C LEU A 236 9.33 -25.64 -10.75
N ASP A 237 8.33 -26.40 -11.21
CA ASP A 237 8.41 -27.86 -11.29
C ASP A 237 9.51 -28.33 -12.26
N ARG A 238 9.69 -27.64 -13.39
CA ARG A 238 10.81 -27.90 -14.32
C ARG A 238 12.17 -27.57 -13.72
N ARG A 239 12.24 -26.53 -12.90
CA ARG A 239 13.49 -26.08 -12.26
C ARG A 239 13.92 -27.01 -11.12
N PHE A 240 12.96 -27.58 -10.40
CA PHE A 240 13.20 -28.44 -9.24
C PHE A 240 12.36 -29.74 -9.32
N PRO A 241 12.62 -30.63 -10.28
CA PRO A 241 11.76 -31.78 -10.57
C PRO A 241 11.67 -32.81 -9.44
N ASN A 242 12.75 -32.99 -8.67
CA ASN A 242 12.86 -34.01 -7.61
C ASN A 242 12.84 -33.44 -6.19
N ALA A 243 12.60 -32.13 -6.04
CA ALA A 243 12.59 -31.48 -4.73
C ALA A 243 11.25 -31.68 -4.03
N THR A 244 11.29 -31.90 -2.71
CA THR A 244 10.09 -31.86 -1.86
C THR A 244 9.46 -30.47 -1.87
N LEU A 245 8.20 -30.37 -1.47
CA LEU A 245 7.48 -29.09 -1.43
C LEU A 245 8.19 -28.05 -0.54
N ARG A 246 8.74 -28.50 0.60
CA ARG A 246 9.50 -27.66 1.52
C ARG A 246 10.85 -27.23 0.92
N GLU A 247 11.55 -28.13 0.24
CA GLU A 247 12.80 -27.79 -0.46
C GLU A 247 12.55 -26.77 -1.57
N LYS A 248 11.49 -26.94 -2.38
CA LYS A 248 11.08 -25.95 -3.38
C LYS A 248 10.84 -24.58 -2.74
N MET A 249 10.12 -24.54 -1.61
CA MET A 249 9.88 -23.28 -0.88
C MET A 249 11.18 -22.65 -0.39
N VAL A 250 12.10 -23.44 0.18
CA VAL A 250 13.40 -22.95 0.66
C VAL A 250 14.23 -22.39 -0.49
N GLU A 251 14.27 -23.06 -1.64
CA GLU A 251 14.99 -22.56 -2.82
C GLU A 251 14.36 -21.28 -3.37
N VAL A 252 13.03 -21.19 -3.42
CA VAL A 252 12.33 -19.94 -3.77
C VAL A 252 12.70 -18.82 -2.79
N CYS A 253 12.68 -19.10 -1.49
CA CYS A 253 13.06 -18.11 -0.47
C CYS A 253 14.51 -17.63 -0.63
N LYS A 254 15.45 -18.53 -0.94
CA LYS A 254 16.85 -18.17 -1.24
C LYS A 254 16.96 -17.27 -2.47
N ILE A 255 16.24 -17.60 -3.54
CA ILE A 255 16.27 -16.82 -4.80
C ILE A 255 15.78 -15.38 -4.57
N TYR A 256 14.76 -15.22 -3.72
CA TYR A 256 14.10 -13.92 -3.51
C TYR A 256 14.47 -13.21 -2.21
N GLY A 257 15.42 -13.77 -1.44
CA GLY A 257 15.86 -13.19 -0.15
C GLY A 257 14.76 -13.16 0.91
N LEU A 258 13.87 -14.15 0.92
CA LEU A 258 12.77 -14.27 1.89
C LEU A 258 13.20 -15.17 3.07
N ASP A 259 12.68 -14.88 4.26
CA ASP A 259 12.84 -15.75 5.43
C ASP A 259 11.91 -16.95 5.34
N SER A 260 12.47 -18.14 5.14
CA SER A 260 11.72 -19.39 5.00
C SER A 260 10.95 -19.77 6.27
N ASN A 261 11.34 -19.25 7.44
CA ASN A 261 10.65 -19.53 8.71
C ASN A 261 9.33 -18.77 8.86
N LYS A 262 9.06 -17.78 8.01
CA LYS A 262 7.80 -17.02 8.02
C LYS A 262 6.64 -17.76 7.34
N PHE A 263 6.92 -18.83 6.60
CA PHE A 263 5.92 -19.54 5.81
C PHE A 263 5.38 -20.76 6.57
N MET A 264 4.06 -20.76 6.78
CA MET A 264 3.33 -21.89 7.37
C MET A 264 3.33 -23.09 6.42
N GLY A 265 3.43 -24.29 6.99
CA GLY A 265 3.35 -25.54 6.24
C GLY A 265 1.92 -25.86 5.76
N PRO A 266 1.75 -26.79 4.79
CA PRO A 266 0.44 -27.23 4.29
C PRO A 266 -0.52 -27.69 5.39
N GLU A 267 -0.02 -28.43 6.39
CA GLU A 267 -0.86 -28.92 7.50
C GLU A 267 -1.29 -27.80 8.45
N GLU A 268 -0.45 -26.78 8.64
CA GLU A 268 -0.74 -25.64 9.51
C GLU A 268 -1.78 -24.72 8.88
N ILE A 269 -1.63 -24.41 7.58
CA ILE A 269 -2.60 -23.57 6.89
C ILE A 269 -3.97 -24.26 6.78
N ARG A 270 -4.02 -25.59 6.55
CA ARG A 270 -5.28 -26.35 6.49
C ARG A 270 -6.04 -26.38 7.81
N LYS A 271 -5.38 -26.17 8.95
CA LYS A 271 -6.06 -25.97 10.25
C LYS A 271 -6.75 -24.61 10.35
N ILE A 272 -6.29 -23.61 9.59
CA ILE A 272 -6.86 -22.27 9.55
C ILE A 272 -7.93 -22.17 8.46
N ILE A 273 -7.61 -22.64 7.24
CA ILE A 273 -8.48 -22.54 6.06
C ILE A 273 -8.07 -23.56 4.98
N ASP A 274 -9.06 -24.13 4.29
CA ASP A 274 -8.83 -24.92 3.08
C ASP A 274 -8.88 -24.01 1.83
N LEU A 275 -7.74 -23.88 1.16
CA LEU A 275 -7.56 -23.06 -0.05
C LEU A 275 -7.48 -23.89 -1.33
N SER A 276 -7.69 -25.21 -1.25
CA SER A 276 -7.60 -26.13 -2.39
C SER A 276 -8.59 -25.75 -3.51
N GLY A 277 -9.79 -25.29 -3.16
CA GLY A 277 -10.78 -24.79 -4.11
C GLY A 277 -10.34 -23.52 -4.87
N GLU A 278 -9.39 -22.77 -4.33
CA GLU A 278 -8.77 -21.59 -4.96
C GLU A 278 -7.38 -21.93 -5.56
N ASN A 279 -7.15 -23.22 -5.84
CA ASN A 279 -5.90 -23.77 -6.37
C ASN A 279 -4.66 -23.44 -5.51
N ASN A 280 -4.84 -23.14 -4.23
CA ASN A 280 -3.78 -22.68 -3.33
C ASN A 280 -2.96 -21.50 -3.91
N THR A 281 -3.61 -20.61 -4.66
CA THR A 281 -2.97 -19.41 -5.24
C THR A 281 -3.07 -18.21 -4.30
N PHE A 282 -2.47 -17.07 -4.67
CA PHE A 282 -2.73 -15.82 -3.97
C PHE A 282 -4.23 -15.50 -4.01
N VAL A 283 -4.84 -15.41 -2.82
CA VAL A 283 -6.27 -15.09 -2.70
C VAL A 283 -6.52 -14.33 -1.41
N ARG A 284 -7.55 -13.48 -1.42
CA ARG A 284 -8.01 -12.77 -0.23
C ARG A 284 -9.37 -13.27 0.19
N GLN A 285 -9.51 -13.53 1.50
CA GLN A 285 -10.81 -13.75 2.10
C GLN A 285 -11.23 -12.51 2.87
N ILE A 286 -12.41 -12.00 2.52
CA ILE A 286 -13.09 -10.96 3.29
C ILE A 286 -14.01 -11.66 4.27
N VAL A 287 -13.87 -11.35 5.56
CA VAL A 287 -14.69 -11.90 6.64
C VAL A 287 -15.32 -10.76 7.42
N ARG A 288 -16.64 -10.83 7.60
CA ARG A 288 -17.39 -9.92 8.46
C ARG A 288 -17.57 -10.52 9.86
N ASP A 289 -17.80 -9.65 10.84
CA ASP A 289 -18.06 -10.07 12.23
C ASP A 289 -19.31 -10.96 12.38
N ASN A 290 -20.28 -10.86 11.45
CA ASN A 290 -21.47 -11.72 11.39
C ASN A 290 -21.18 -13.14 10.83
N GLY A 291 -19.94 -13.42 10.39
CA GLY A 291 -19.53 -14.71 9.85
C GLY A 291 -19.64 -14.86 8.33
N GLU A 292 -20.19 -13.87 7.61
CA GLU A 292 -20.22 -13.86 6.15
C GLU A 292 -18.80 -13.79 5.56
N LYS A 293 -18.59 -14.53 4.47
CA LYS A 293 -17.29 -14.63 3.80
C LYS A 293 -17.44 -14.41 2.31
N ALA A 294 -16.51 -13.67 1.73
CA ALA A 294 -16.39 -13.49 0.30
C ALA A 294 -14.94 -13.62 -0.16
N TRP A 295 -14.74 -14.15 -1.36
CA TRP A 295 -13.43 -14.21 -1.99
C TRP A 295 -13.16 -12.94 -2.80
N LEU A 296 -11.93 -12.44 -2.70
CA LEU A 296 -11.38 -11.37 -3.52
C LEU A 296 -10.07 -11.86 -4.14
N ARG A 297 -10.07 -12.02 -5.46
CA ARG A 297 -9.01 -12.70 -6.20
C ARG A 297 -8.08 -11.72 -6.91
N ILE A 298 -7.00 -12.27 -7.46
CA ILE A 298 -6.15 -11.59 -8.46
C ILE A 298 -6.38 -12.23 -9.83
N TYR A 299 -6.03 -11.49 -10.88
CA TYR A 299 -6.42 -11.82 -12.25
C TYR A 299 -5.23 -12.02 -13.19
N ASN A 300 -5.44 -12.82 -14.22
CA ASN A 300 -4.49 -13.14 -15.28
C ASN A 300 -4.48 -12.07 -16.39
N ASP A 301 -4.40 -10.80 -15.99
CA ASP A 301 -4.31 -9.65 -16.90
C ASP A 301 -3.17 -8.71 -16.50
N MET A 302 -2.92 -7.68 -17.32
CA MET A 302 -1.90 -6.66 -17.05
C MET A 302 -2.13 -5.92 -15.72
N GLN A 303 -3.37 -5.86 -15.24
CA GLN A 303 -3.75 -5.20 -14.00
C GLN A 303 -3.98 -6.22 -12.88
N ARG A 304 -3.06 -7.16 -12.64
CA ARG A 304 -3.20 -8.32 -11.72
C ARG A 304 -4.09 -8.13 -10.46
N PHE A 305 -4.05 -6.97 -9.81
CA PHE A 305 -4.81 -6.67 -8.60
C PHE A 305 -6.25 -6.19 -8.87
N PRO A 306 -7.19 -6.45 -7.94
CA PRO A 306 -8.56 -5.98 -8.08
C PRO A 306 -8.65 -4.46 -8.02
N SER A 307 -9.53 -3.90 -8.84
CA SER A 307 -9.85 -2.47 -8.85
C SER A 307 -11.06 -2.19 -7.95
N GLU A 308 -11.53 -0.94 -7.94
CA GLU A 308 -12.75 -0.57 -7.23
C GLU A 308 -13.96 -1.44 -7.63
N LYS A 309 -14.05 -1.83 -8.91
CA LYS A 309 -15.15 -2.65 -9.43
C LYS A 309 -15.22 -4.01 -8.75
N GLU A 310 -14.11 -4.74 -8.73
CA GLU A 310 -14.04 -6.09 -8.17
C GLU A 310 -14.15 -6.10 -6.64
N ILE A 311 -13.54 -5.12 -5.96
CA ILE A 311 -13.64 -4.99 -4.51
C ILE A 311 -15.10 -4.66 -4.11
N SER A 312 -15.73 -3.72 -4.82
CA SER A 312 -17.12 -3.36 -4.56
C SER A 312 -18.05 -4.52 -4.86
N ALA A 313 -17.82 -5.28 -5.94
CA ALA A 313 -18.57 -6.50 -6.24
C ALA A 313 -18.48 -7.51 -5.10
N ALA A 314 -17.27 -7.77 -4.57
CA ALA A 314 -17.07 -8.66 -3.43
C ALA A 314 -17.83 -8.18 -2.18
N PHE A 315 -17.85 -6.86 -1.92
CA PHE A 315 -18.63 -6.29 -0.82
C PHE A 315 -20.14 -6.40 -1.06
N LYS A 316 -20.64 -6.14 -2.27
CA LYS A 316 -22.06 -6.28 -2.63
C LYS A 316 -22.61 -7.66 -2.28
N ARG A 317 -21.81 -8.72 -2.51
CA ARG A 317 -22.20 -10.10 -2.20
C ARG A 317 -22.54 -10.35 -0.73
N MET A 318 -22.03 -9.52 0.17
CA MET A 318 -22.24 -9.64 1.61
C MET A 318 -23.33 -8.71 2.13
N VAL A 319 -23.82 -7.75 1.34
CA VAL A 319 -24.81 -6.76 1.82
C VAL A 319 -26.07 -6.69 0.98
N MET A 320 -26.16 -7.45 -0.12
CA MET A 320 -27.30 -7.45 -1.02
C MET A 320 -27.61 -8.86 -1.51
N ASP A 321 -28.88 -9.10 -1.79
CA ASP A 321 -29.32 -10.26 -2.56
C ASP A 321 -28.86 -10.12 -4.01
N LEU A 322 -27.99 -11.03 -4.46
CA LEU A 322 -27.48 -11.04 -5.82
C LEU A 322 -28.48 -11.70 -6.78
N PRO A 323 -28.53 -11.25 -8.05
CA PRO A 323 -29.30 -11.94 -9.06
C PRO A 323 -28.76 -13.36 -9.30
N LYS A 324 -29.68 -14.32 -9.45
CA LYS A 324 -29.32 -15.70 -9.81
C LYS A 324 -29.23 -15.81 -11.32
N VAL A 325 -28.08 -16.28 -11.83
CA VAL A 325 -27.89 -16.60 -13.25
C VAL A 325 -28.09 -18.10 -13.43
N GLY A 326 -29.04 -18.48 -14.27
CA GLY A 326 -29.30 -19.87 -14.64
C GLY A 326 -28.69 -20.21 -15.99
N PHE A 327 -28.14 -21.42 -16.12
CA PHE A 327 -27.69 -22.00 -17.39
C PHE A 327 -28.61 -23.17 -17.75
N VAL A 328 -28.98 -23.28 -19.02
CA VAL A 328 -29.80 -24.39 -19.53
C VAL A 328 -28.89 -25.51 -19.99
N GLU A 329 -29.20 -26.74 -19.60
CA GLU A 329 -28.49 -27.96 -19.98
C GLU A 329 -29.51 -29.00 -20.48
N GLY A 330 -29.17 -29.78 -21.51
CA GLY A 330 -29.92 -30.97 -21.90
C GLY A 330 -30.00 -31.27 -23.41
N HIS A 331 -29.66 -30.31 -24.28
CA HIS A 331 -29.73 -30.43 -25.74
C HIS A 331 -28.41 -30.09 -26.44
N GLY A 332 -27.27 -30.33 -25.78
CA GLY A 332 -25.94 -30.06 -26.35
C GLY A 332 -25.53 -28.58 -26.27
N GLU A 333 -26.14 -27.83 -25.35
CA GLU A 333 -25.71 -26.49 -24.99
C GLU A 333 -24.28 -26.52 -24.44
N ARG A 334 -23.62 -25.36 -24.53
CA ARG A 334 -22.27 -25.18 -24.01
C ARG A 334 -22.30 -25.17 -22.50
N SER A 335 -21.36 -25.89 -21.89
CA SER A 335 -21.27 -25.96 -20.44
C SER A 335 -20.79 -24.63 -19.87
N TYR A 336 -21.31 -24.25 -18.70
CA TYR A 336 -20.78 -23.11 -17.93
C TYR A 336 -19.50 -23.48 -17.17
N SER A 337 -19.16 -24.76 -17.11
CA SER A 337 -17.98 -25.29 -16.41
C SER A 337 -17.23 -26.30 -17.25
N GLY A 338 -15.93 -26.42 -17.03
CA GLY A 338 -15.05 -27.26 -17.85
C GLY A 338 -14.11 -26.42 -18.73
N GLY A 339 -13.34 -27.09 -19.57
CA GLY A 339 -12.29 -26.45 -20.36
C GLY A 339 -12.31 -26.85 -21.83
N LYS A 340 -13.48 -27.20 -22.38
CA LYS A 340 -13.59 -27.58 -23.80
C LYS A 340 -13.57 -26.33 -24.67
N ASP A 341 -13.02 -26.49 -25.88
CA ASP A 341 -13.08 -25.47 -26.92
C ASP A 341 -14.55 -25.13 -27.20
N ARG A 342 -14.98 -23.91 -26.79
CA ARG A 342 -16.31 -23.29 -26.91
C ARG A 342 -17.23 -23.34 -25.68
N ASP A 343 -16.81 -23.88 -24.54
CA ASP A 343 -17.58 -23.74 -23.29
C ASP A 343 -17.68 -22.27 -22.82
N TYR A 344 -18.68 -21.98 -21.99
CA TYR A 344 -18.86 -20.66 -21.35
C TYR A 344 -18.02 -20.49 -20.08
N SER A 345 -17.15 -21.44 -19.74
CA SER A 345 -16.36 -21.44 -18.50
C SER A 345 -15.51 -20.19 -18.31
N ALA A 346 -14.85 -19.70 -19.37
CA ALA A 346 -14.09 -18.46 -19.31
C ALA A 346 -14.93 -17.26 -18.82
N PHE A 347 -16.17 -17.15 -19.28
CA PHE A 347 -17.10 -16.08 -18.86
C PHE A 347 -17.79 -16.37 -17.53
N ALA A 348 -18.04 -17.64 -17.21
CA ALA A 348 -18.84 -18.01 -16.05
C ALA A 348 -18.01 -18.21 -14.78
N ASN A 349 -17.00 -19.09 -14.84
CA ASN A 349 -16.34 -19.65 -13.65
C ASN A 349 -14.80 -19.63 -13.70
N ASP A 350 -14.18 -18.97 -14.67
CA ASP A 350 -12.74 -18.75 -14.65
C ASP A 350 -12.36 -17.73 -13.58
N LYS A 351 -11.90 -18.26 -12.45
CA LYS A 351 -11.45 -17.49 -11.28
C LYS A 351 -10.32 -16.52 -11.61
N GLY A 352 -9.46 -16.86 -12.56
CA GLY A 352 -8.34 -16.03 -13.01
C GLY A 352 -8.76 -14.95 -14.01
N PHE A 353 -9.97 -15.02 -14.57
CA PHE A 353 -10.48 -14.03 -15.52
C PHE A 353 -11.30 -12.97 -14.81
N ARG A 354 -10.86 -11.71 -14.89
CA ARG A 354 -11.51 -10.58 -14.19
C ARG A 354 -12.99 -10.46 -14.50
N TYR A 355 -13.36 -10.61 -15.76
CA TYR A 355 -14.72 -10.40 -16.24
C TYR A 355 -15.63 -11.61 -16.06
N ALA A 356 -15.15 -12.69 -15.42
CA ALA A 356 -15.98 -13.83 -15.12
C ALA A 356 -17.12 -13.43 -14.15
N LEU A 357 -18.31 -14.02 -14.32
CA LEU A 357 -19.46 -13.77 -13.45
C LEU A 357 -19.12 -14.02 -11.98
N GLU A 358 -18.34 -15.07 -11.68
CA GLU A 358 -17.88 -15.37 -10.33
C GLU A 358 -17.06 -14.22 -9.68
N ASN A 359 -16.52 -13.31 -10.48
CA ASN A 359 -15.72 -12.17 -10.01
C ASN A 359 -16.46 -10.82 -10.06
N GLN A 360 -17.59 -10.71 -10.79
CA GLN A 360 -18.24 -9.43 -11.12
C GLN A 360 -19.54 -9.11 -10.34
N GLY A 361 -19.79 -9.78 -9.22
CA GLY A 361 -20.97 -9.55 -8.36
C GLY A 361 -22.05 -10.56 -8.69
#